data_AF-A0A1H0MKP0-F1
#
_entry.id   AF-A0A1H0MKP0-F1
#
_cell.length_a   1.000
_cell.length_b   1.000
_cell.length_c   1.000
_cell.angle_alpha   90.00
_cell.angle_beta   90.00
_cell.angle_gamma   90.00
#
_symmetry.space_group_name_H-M   'P 1'
#
loop_
_entity.id
_entity.type
_entity.pdbx_description
1 polymer ?
#
loop_
_entity_poly.entity_id
_entity_poly.type
_entity_poly.pdbx_seq_one_letter_code
_entity_poly.pdbx_strand_id
1 'polypeptide(L)' 'MGEIEKKRKELKYTQEEIARKTGITRQYYNSIENNKKKPSVSLAKQLSEVMEVDWTIFFE' A
#
# COMPACT_ATOMS: atom_id res chain seq x y z
N MET A 1 3.97 12.14 -7.53
CA MET A 1 2.94 11.30 -6.92
C MET A 1 3.04 9.92 -7.51
N GLY A 2 3.38 8.91 -6.70
CA GLY A 2 3.43 7.51 -7.14
C GLY A 2 2.03 6.96 -7.43
N GLU A 3 1.94 5.87 -8.21
CA GLU A 3 0.64 5.25 -8.55
C GLU A 3 -0.11 4.75 -7.31
N ILE A 4 0.62 4.15 -6.36
CA ILE A 4 0.10 3.71 -5.06
C ILE A 4 -0.52 4.89 -4.29
N GLU A 5 0.17 6.04 -4.27
CA GLU A 5 -0.31 7.24 -3.58
C GLU A 5 -1.60 7.78 -4.22
N LYS A 6 -1.68 7.78 -5.56
CA LYS A 6 -2.87 8.21 -6.31
C LYS A 6 -4.05 7.30 -5.98
N LYS A 7 -3.87 5.98 -6.08
CA LYS A 7 -4.93 5.01 -5.78
C LYS A 7 -5.43 5.13 -4.35
N ARG A 8 -4.53 5.26 -3.37
CA ARG A 8 -4.91 5.46 -1.97
C ARG A 8 -5.78 6.71 -1.81
N LYS A 9 -5.42 7.82 -2.48
CA LYS A 9 -6.18 9.08 -2.43
C LYS A 9 -7.54 8.97 -3.12
N GLU A 10 -7.65 8.24 -4.22
CA GLU A 10 -8.93 7.95 -4.89
C GLU A 10 -9.90 7.20 -3.97
N LEU A 11 -9.38 6.24 -3.21
CA LEU A 11 -10.12 5.50 -2.19
C LEU A 11 -10.34 6.27 -0.89
N LYS A 12 -9.87 7.53 -0.81
CA LYS A 12 -9.98 8.41 0.37
C LYS A 12 -9.37 7.81 1.64
N TYR A 13 -8.39 6.93 1.50
CA TYR A 13 -7.65 6.39 2.64
C TYR A 13 -6.46 7.26 3.02
N THR A 14 -6.19 7.36 4.31
CA THR A 14 -4.92 7.83 4.88
C THR A 14 -3.89 6.70 4.93
N GLN A 15 -2.61 7.05 5.05
CA GLN A 15 -1.55 6.05 5.27
C GLN A 15 -1.78 5.25 6.56
N GLU A 16 -2.35 5.88 7.59
CA GLU A 16 -2.66 5.27 8.88
C GLU A 16 -3.77 4.22 8.75
N GLU A 17 -4.82 4.51 7.98
CA GLU A 17 -5.92 3.57 7.77
C GLU A 17 -5.50 2.32 7.02
N ILE A 18 -4.67 2.45 5.97
CA ILE A 18 -4.11 1.30 5.27
C ILE A 18 -3.24 0.47 6.21
N ALA A 19 -2.34 1.13 6.95
CA ALA A 19 -1.45 0.48 7.91
C ALA A 19 -2.25 -0.32 8.96
N ARG A 20 -3.29 0.28 9.54
CA ARG A 20 -4.19 -0.38 10.50
C ARG A 20 -4.93 -1.57 9.90
N LYS A 21 -5.46 -1.45 8.67
CA LYS A 21 -6.16 -2.54 7.97
C LYS A 21 -5.24 -3.70 7.60
N THR A 22 -3.96 -3.42 7.39
CA THR A 22 -2.96 -4.41 6.97
C THR A 22 -2.06 -4.93 8.09
N GLY A 23 -2.22 -4.41 9.32
CA GLY A 23 -1.44 -4.84 10.47
C GLY A 23 0.03 -4.43 10.42
N ILE A 24 0.37 -3.37 9.67
CA ILE A 24 1.72 -2.82 9.56
C ILE A 24 1.80 -1.43 10.18
N THR A 25 3.01 -0.90 10.34
CA THR A 25 3.20 0.49 10.78
C THR A 25 2.99 1.47 9.63
N ARG A 26 2.52 2.69 9.95
CA ARG A 26 2.40 3.78 8.99
C ARG A 26 3.71 4.09 8.26
N GLN A 27 4.83 4.03 8.97
CA GLN A 27 6.17 4.25 8.41
C GLN A 27 6.56 3.15 7.41
N TYR A 28 6.17 1.91 7.69
CA TYR A 28 6.43 0.80 6.76
C TYR A 28 5.57 0.95 5.50
N TYR A 29 4.27 1.25 5.64
CA TYR A 29 3.42 1.59 4.50
C TYR A 29 3.97 2.79 3.70
N ASN A 30 4.40 3.85 4.37
CA ASN A 30 5.02 5.00 3.72
C ASN A 30 6.27 4.61 2.90
N SER A 31 7.08 3.68 3.41
CA SER A 31 8.25 3.18 2.70
C SER A 31 7.86 2.38 1.45
N ILE A 32 6.75 1.63 1.51
CA ILE A 32 6.18 0.92 0.36
C ILE A 32 5.63 1.92 -0.67
N GLU A 33 4.80 2.87 -0.25
CA GLU A 33 4.19 3.89 -1.13
C GLU A 33 5.23 4.76 -1.86
N ASN A 34 6.43 4.93 -1.26
CA ASN A 34 7.54 5.67 -1.86
C ASN A 34 8.60 4.77 -2.52
N ASN A 35 8.29 3.49 -2.80
CA ASN A 35 9.18 2.51 -3.42
C ASN A 35 10.53 2.30 -2.71
N LYS A 36 10.63 2.67 -1.42
CA LYS A 36 11.83 2.47 -0.59
C LYS A 36 11.94 1.05 -0.07
N LYS A 37 10.81 0.34 0.05
CA LYS A 37 10.75 -1.07 0.45
C LYS A 37 9.69 -1.79 -0.35
N LYS A 38 10.01 -3.00 -0.82
CA LYS A 38 9.02 -3.90 -1.39
C LYS A 38 8.33 -4.68 -0.27
N PRO A 39 6.99 -4.78 -0.26
CA PRO A 39 6.28 -5.66 0.67
C PRO A 39 6.59 -7.13 0.34
N SER A 40 6.32 -8.04 1.28
CA SER A 40 6.26 -9.47 0.95
C SER A 40 5.07 -9.74 0.02
N VAL A 41 5.10 -10.86 -0.71
CA VAL A 41 3.96 -11.26 -1.59
C VAL A 41 2.66 -11.38 -0.79
N SER A 42 2.73 -11.91 0.43
CA SER A 42 1.56 -12.00 1.31
C SER A 42 0.99 -10.62 1.66
N LEU A 43 1.86 -9.67 2.01
CA LEU A 43 1.44 -8.31 2.33
C LEU A 43 0.95 -7.56 1.08
N ALA A 44 1.57 -7.78 -0.08
CA ALA A 44 1.13 -7.19 -1.34
C ALA A 44 -0.30 -7.62 -1.68
N LYS A 45 -0.63 -8.91 -1.53
CA LYS A 45 -1.99 -9.42 -1.71
C LYS A 45 -2.98 -8.83 -0.70
N GLN A 46 -2.57 -8.70 0.56
CA GLN A 46 -3.42 -8.07 1.57
C GLN A 46 -3.66 -6.57 1.29
N LEU A 47 -2.63 -5.85 0.85
CA LEU A 47 -2.75 -4.46 0.42
C LEU A 47 -3.63 -4.33 -0.82
N SER A 48 -3.52 -5.26 -1.77
CA SER A 48 -4.30 -5.25 -3.00
C SER A 48 -5.80 -5.44 -2.75
N GLU A 49 -6.17 -6.27 -1.77
CA GLU A 49 -7.54 -6.41 -1.30
C GLU A 49 -8.09 -5.11 -0.68
N VAL A 50 -7.27 -4.39 0.11
CA VAL A 50 -7.68 -3.13 0.74
C VAL A 50 -7.74 -1.98 -0.27
N MET A 51 -6.85 -1.98 -1.26
CA MET A 51 -6.66 -0.89 -2.22
C MET A 51 -7.33 -1.14 -3.58
N GLU A 52 -8.04 -2.26 -3.75
CA GLU A 52 -8.75 -2.62 -4.98
C GLU A 52 -7.88 -2.46 -6.25
N VAL A 53 -6.69 -3.07 -6.21
CA VAL A 53 -5.69 -3.09 -7.31
C VAL A 53 -5.13 -4.49 -7.49
N ASP A 54 -4.37 -4.71 -8.56
CA ASP A 54 -3.51 -5.89 -8.65
C ASP A 54 -2.33 -5.76 -7.68
N TRP A 55 -1.95 -6.85 -7.01
CA TRP A 55 -0.82 -6.89 -6.08
C TRP A 55 0.53 -6.73 -6.78
N THR A 56 0.62 -6.95 -8.09
CA THR A 56 1.86 -6.76 -8.85
C THR A 56 2.32 -5.31 -8.91
N ILE A 57 1.42 -4.34 -8.71
CA ILE A 57 1.73 -2.90 -8.69
C ILE A 57 2.82 -2.54 -7.68
N PHE A 58 3.02 -3.36 -6.63
CA PHE A 58 4.06 -3.14 -5.61
C PHE A 58 5.45 -3.63 -6.04
N PHE A 59 5.58 -4.21 -7.24
CA PHE A 59 6.82 -4.81 -7.74
C PHE A 59 7.33 -4.20 -9.05
N GLU A 60 6.54 -3.35 -9.69
CA GLU A 60 6.90 -2.50 -10.84
C GLU A 60 7.89 -1.40 -10.44
#